data_AF-A0A9D5SJA8-F1
#
_entry.id   AF-A0A9D5SJA8-F1
#
_cell.length_a   1.000
_cell.length_b   1.000
_cell.length_c   1.000
_cell.angle_alpha   90.00
_cell.angle_beta   90.00
_cell.angle_gamma   90.00
#
_symmetry.space_group_name_H-M   'P 1'
#
loop_
_entity.id
_entity.type
_entity.pdbx_description
1 polymer ?
#
loop_
_entity_poly.entity_id
_entity_poly.type
_entity_poly.pdbx_seq_one_letter_code
_entity_poly.pdbx_strand_id
1 'polypeptide(L)'
;MRRFFALTIPEEEYTLWEKFKMTIFPEPKSVPGDDTTIWQDLWYYIYTNYIYPEDIYYENLKLSGGSMANLRNILFGLLFGLVIASFAMTFNKRVLGNFVRKVLSAEALSPESAKTLEELGFNKNYLIRHGVRRGTNIRTVVKCREEEEYNASLREKMLEYEEKRKADRSLPPFKWVDYAVDADRDHFYIPEEKKYSAEMRFEKRGSSWGALVFVTIISIVLFAVLFFAIPEILKLVDGFVGMIG
;
A
#
# COMPACT_ATOMS: atom_id res chain seq x y z
N MET A 1 5.40 -13.82 -46.92
CA MET A 1 6.75 -13.97 -46.33
C MET A 1 7.41 -12.57 -46.29
N ARG A 2 7.05 -11.75 -45.28
CA ARG A 2 7.63 -10.41 -45.08
C ARG A 2 8.73 -10.52 -44.04
N ARG A 3 9.93 -10.08 -44.39
CA ARG A 3 11.12 -10.14 -43.54
C ARG A 3 10.90 -9.24 -42.32
N PHE A 4 11.08 -9.82 -41.13
CA PHE A 4 11.20 -9.08 -39.88
C PHE A 4 12.44 -8.19 -39.97
N PHE A 5 12.24 -6.87 -39.99
CA PHE A 5 13.30 -5.95 -39.61
C PHE A 5 13.42 -6.07 -38.09
N ALA A 6 14.41 -6.82 -37.64
CA ALA A 6 14.92 -6.69 -36.29
C ALA A 6 15.46 -5.26 -36.15
N LEU A 7 14.68 -4.39 -35.50
CA LEU A 7 15.21 -3.14 -34.95
C LEU A 7 16.09 -3.54 -33.77
N THR A 8 17.33 -3.91 -34.05
CA THR A 8 18.41 -3.88 -33.05
C THR A 8 18.60 -2.42 -32.66
N ILE A 9 17.92 -2.01 -31.59
CA ILE A 9 18.15 -0.73 -30.92
C ILE A 9 19.53 -0.83 -30.28
N PRO A 10 20.49 0.07 -30.60
CA PRO A 10 21.86 -0.01 -30.11
C PRO A 10 21.89 0.04 -28.57
N GLU A 11 22.75 -0.79 -27.99
CA GLU A 11 22.90 -1.04 -26.54
C GLU A 11 23.55 0.13 -25.77
N GLU A 12 23.37 1.37 -26.22
CA GLU A 12 23.93 2.56 -25.57
C GLU A 12 22.81 3.35 -24.86
N GLU A 13 22.93 3.37 -23.53
CA GLU A 13 22.18 4.19 -22.56
C GLU A 13 20.67 3.93 -22.41
N TYR A 14 20.29 2.69 -22.12
CA TYR A 14 19.04 2.48 -21.39
C TYR A 14 19.14 3.12 -20.00
N THR A 15 18.34 4.15 -19.74
CA THR A 15 18.20 4.75 -18.41
C THR A 15 17.81 3.67 -17.38
N LEU A 16 18.14 3.88 -16.11
CA LEU A 16 17.73 2.96 -15.02
C LEU A 16 16.23 2.66 -15.04
N TRP A 17 15.43 3.63 -15.50
CA TRP A 17 14.00 3.49 -15.66
C TRP A 17 13.59 2.53 -16.78
N GLU A 18 14.27 2.56 -17.93
CA GLU A 18 14.01 1.63 -19.02
C GLU A 18 14.44 0.21 -18.66
N LYS A 19 15.58 0.04 -17.97
CA LYS A 19 16.01 -1.26 -17.44
C LYS A 19 15.01 -1.83 -16.42
N PHE A 20 14.48 -0.98 -15.55
CA PHE A 20 13.45 -1.36 -14.59
C PHE A 20 12.15 -1.81 -15.27
N LYS A 21 11.68 -1.05 -16.29
CA LYS A 21 10.50 -1.43 -17.08
C LYS A 21 10.64 -2.79 -17.73
N MET A 22 11.76 -3.06 -18.42
CA MET A 22 12.01 -4.34 -19.07
C MET A 22 12.07 -5.51 -18.07
N THR A 23 12.53 -5.25 -16.84
CA THR A 23 12.62 -6.28 -15.79
C THR A 23 11.25 -6.65 -15.21
N ILE A 24 10.38 -5.65 -15.00
CA ILE A 24 9.05 -5.88 -14.42
C ILE A 24 8.02 -6.29 -15.48
N PHE A 25 8.15 -5.80 -16.72
CA PHE A 25 7.23 -6.05 -17.81
C PHE A 25 7.95 -6.68 -19.01
N PRO A 26 8.18 -8.00 -19.00
CA PRO A 26 8.92 -8.68 -20.05
C PRO A 26 8.14 -8.73 -21.37
N GLU A 27 8.88 -8.78 -22.48
CA GLU A 27 8.29 -8.91 -23.81
C GLU A 27 7.37 -10.13 -23.92
N PRO A 28 6.26 -10.04 -24.68
CA PRO A 28 5.40 -11.16 -24.94
C PRO A 28 6.19 -12.25 -25.68
N LYS A 29 6.10 -13.49 -25.20
CA LYS A 29 6.86 -14.63 -25.73
C LYS A 29 6.45 -15.08 -27.13
N SER A 30 5.29 -14.62 -27.61
CA SER A 30 4.72 -14.99 -28.91
C SER A 30 3.76 -13.90 -29.41
N VAL A 31 3.65 -13.77 -30.72
CA VAL A 31 2.62 -12.95 -31.39
C VAL A 31 1.27 -13.69 -31.30
N PRO A 32 0.14 -12.99 -31.10
CA PRO A 32 -1.20 -13.59 -31.08
C PRO A 32 -1.47 -14.43 -32.33
N GLY A 33 -2.08 -15.61 -32.14
CA GLY A 33 -2.44 -16.56 -33.19
C GLY A 33 -3.56 -17.49 -32.72
N ASP A 34 -3.97 -18.44 -33.55
CA ASP A 34 -5.11 -19.33 -33.22
C ASP A 34 -4.83 -20.23 -32.00
N ASP A 35 -3.55 -20.46 -31.69
CA ASP A 35 -3.08 -21.31 -30.58
C ASP A 35 -2.70 -20.53 -29.30
N THR A 36 -2.83 -19.19 -29.29
CA THR A 36 -2.46 -18.38 -28.12
C THR A 36 -3.62 -18.27 -27.12
N THR A 37 -3.26 -18.25 -25.84
CA THR A 37 -4.25 -18.05 -24.77
C THR A 37 -4.73 -16.61 -24.73
N ILE A 38 -5.97 -16.39 -24.29
CA ILE A 38 -6.55 -15.04 -24.06
C ILE A 38 -5.61 -14.15 -23.23
N TRP A 39 -4.89 -14.73 -22.26
CA TRP A 39 -3.91 -14.01 -21.45
C TRP A 39 -2.67 -13.57 -22.23
N GLN A 40 -2.20 -14.36 -23.20
CA GLN A 40 -1.08 -14.00 -24.06
C GLN A 40 -1.48 -12.91 -25.05
N ASP A 41 -2.70 -12.98 -25.60
CA ASP A 41 -3.22 -11.95 -26.50
C ASP A 41 -3.45 -10.64 -25.76
N LEU A 42 -4.02 -10.73 -24.56
CA LEU A 42 -4.20 -9.58 -23.68
C LEU A 42 -2.85 -8.99 -23.28
N TRP A 43 -1.86 -9.82 -22.92
CA TRP A 43 -0.52 -9.35 -22.57
C TRP A 43 0.21 -8.74 -23.76
N TYR A 44 0.10 -9.34 -24.95
CA TYR A 44 0.67 -8.79 -26.17
C TYR A 44 0.04 -7.43 -26.49
N TYR A 45 -1.29 -7.34 -26.43
CA TYR A 45 -2.03 -6.10 -26.63
C TYR A 45 -1.62 -5.02 -25.61
N ILE A 46 -1.51 -5.38 -24.33
CA ILE A 46 -1.03 -4.50 -23.26
C ILE A 46 0.42 -4.07 -23.55
N TYR A 47 1.29 -4.99 -23.92
CA TYR A 47 2.70 -4.70 -24.16
C TYR A 47 2.89 -3.75 -25.34
N THR A 48 2.31 -4.07 -26.51
CA THR A 48 2.47 -3.28 -27.74
C THR A 48 1.70 -1.97 -27.71
N ASN A 49 0.50 -1.90 -27.13
CA ASN A 49 -0.26 -0.65 -27.15
C ASN A 49 0.02 0.25 -25.93
N TYR A 50 0.62 -0.27 -24.86
CA TYR A 50 0.75 0.47 -23.58
C TYR A 50 2.17 0.58 -23.05
N ILE A 51 2.99 -0.48 -23.16
CA ILE A 51 4.37 -0.45 -22.65
C ILE A 51 5.30 0.19 -23.69
N TYR A 52 5.13 -0.18 -24.96
CA TYR A 52 5.86 0.36 -26.10
C TYR A 52 4.90 0.74 -27.23
N PRO A 53 4.06 1.78 -27.06
CA PRO A 53 3.11 2.18 -28.09
C PRO A 53 3.81 2.61 -29.38
N GLU A 54 3.27 2.21 -30.52
CA GLU A 54 3.53 2.91 -31.78
C GLU A 54 2.92 4.32 -31.73
N ASP A 55 3.61 5.31 -32.30
CA ASP A 55 3.21 6.71 -32.25
C ASP A 55 1.86 6.95 -32.97
N ILE A 56 0.84 7.33 -32.21
CA ILE A 56 -0.45 7.79 -32.77
C ILE A 56 -0.32 9.28 -33.10
N TYR A 57 -0.28 9.61 -34.39
CA TYR A 57 -0.24 10.99 -34.88
C TYR A 57 -1.67 11.58 -34.98
N TYR A 58 -1.88 12.76 -34.38
CA TYR A 58 -3.09 13.57 -34.55
C TYR A 58 -2.77 14.73 -35.50
N GLU A 59 -3.71 15.11 -36.37
CA GLU A 59 -3.43 16.06 -37.45
C GLU A 59 -3.40 17.51 -36.96
N ASN A 60 -4.28 17.88 -36.02
CA ASN A 60 -4.44 19.25 -35.53
C ASN A 60 -3.92 19.43 -34.08
N LEU A 61 -3.96 18.36 -33.28
CA LEU A 61 -3.43 18.28 -31.93
C LEU A 61 -1.95 17.89 -31.97
N LYS A 62 -1.06 18.86 -31.73
CA LYS A 62 0.39 18.63 -31.56
C LYS A 62 0.71 18.00 -30.20
N LEU A 63 0.11 16.85 -29.91
CA LEU A 63 0.49 16.02 -28.78
C LEU A 63 1.72 15.21 -29.18
N SER A 64 2.89 15.55 -28.64
CA SER A 64 4.08 14.73 -28.83
C SER A 64 3.87 13.33 -28.24
N GLY A 65 4.49 12.29 -28.82
CA GLY A 65 4.38 10.91 -28.31
C GLY A 65 4.73 10.79 -26.82
N GLY A 66 5.63 11.65 -26.33
CA GLY A 66 5.95 11.78 -24.90
C GLY A 66 4.79 12.27 -24.03
N SER A 67 3.93 13.17 -24.51
CA SER A 67 2.76 13.67 -23.76
C SER A 67 1.70 12.58 -23.55
N MET A 68 1.49 11.72 -24.56
CA MET A 68 0.56 10.57 -24.45
C MET A 68 1.09 9.50 -23.49
N ALA A 69 2.40 9.21 -23.54
CA ALA A 69 3.03 8.30 -22.58
C ALA A 69 2.93 8.84 -21.13
N ASN A 70 3.12 10.15 -20.93
CA ASN A 70 3.01 10.78 -19.62
C ASN A 70 1.59 10.74 -19.06
N LEU A 71 0.56 11.07 -19.86
CA LEU A 71 -0.85 10.99 -19.45
C LEU A 71 -1.24 9.57 -19.03
N ARG A 72 -0.79 8.56 -19.79
CA ARG A 72 -1.03 7.15 -19.47
C ARG A 72 -0.33 6.71 -18.18
N ASN A 73 0.91 7.15 -17.95
CA ASN A 73 1.63 6.85 -16.72
C ASN A 73 0.96 7.46 -15.48
N ILE A 74 0.42 8.69 -15.60
CA ILE A 74 -0.35 9.34 -14.54
C ILE A 74 -1.62 8.52 -14.22
N LEU A 75 -2.32 8.05 -15.26
CA LEU A 75 -3.49 7.19 -15.09
C LEU A 75 -3.15 5.89 -14.34
N PHE A 76 -2.07 5.21 -14.71
CA PHE A 76 -1.63 4.01 -13.98
C PHE A 76 -1.26 4.33 -12.54
N GLY A 77 -0.52 5.42 -12.30
CA GLY A 77 -0.20 5.88 -10.95
C GLY A 77 -1.45 6.08 -10.09
N LEU A 78 -2.50 6.67 -10.67
CA LEU A 78 -3.78 6.88 -9.99
C LEU A 78 -4.51 5.56 -9.71
N LEU A 79 -4.54 4.63 -10.67
CA LEU A 79 -5.14 3.30 -10.46
C LEU A 79 -4.44 2.55 -9.34
N PHE A 80 -3.11 2.43 -9.41
CA PHE A 80 -2.32 1.74 -8.39
C PHE A 80 -2.48 2.43 -7.03
N GLY A 81 -2.45 3.77 -6.99
CA GLY A 81 -2.70 4.54 -5.77
C GLY A 81 -4.05 4.23 -5.15
N LEU A 82 -5.11 4.16 -5.96
CA LEU A 82 -6.46 3.85 -5.50
C LEU A 82 -6.57 2.41 -4.97
N VAL A 83 -5.98 1.44 -5.68
CA VAL A 83 -5.97 0.03 -5.24
C VAL A 83 -5.22 -0.10 -3.92
N ILE A 84 -4.01 0.47 -3.81
CA ILE A 84 -3.21 0.44 -2.58
C ILE A 84 -3.94 1.13 -1.43
N ALA A 85 -4.54 2.29 -1.66
CA ALA A 85 -5.30 3.02 -0.64
C ALA A 85 -6.50 2.20 -0.14
N SER A 86 -7.23 1.56 -1.05
CA SER A 86 -8.36 0.69 -0.70
C SER A 86 -7.93 -0.51 0.16
N PHE A 87 -6.76 -1.08 -0.16
CA PHE A 87 -6.17 -2.18 0.60
C PHE A 87 -5.75 -1.73 2.00
N ALA A 88 -5.02 -0.61 2.11
CA ALA A 88 -4.59 -0.03 3.38
C ALA A 88 -5.78 0.33 4.29
N MET A 89 -6.84 0.91 3.74
CA MET A 89 -8.04 1.27 4.49
C MET A 89 -8.76 0.03 5.02
N THR A 90 -8.88 -1.01 4.19
CA THR A 90 -9.52 -2.28 4.58
C THR A 90 -8.71 -2.99 5.64
N PHE A 91 -7.38 -3.02 5.51
CA PHE A 91 -6.48 -3.61 6.49
C PHE A 91 -6.65 -2.98 7.87
N ASN A 92 -6.61 -1.65 7.95
CA ASN A 92 -6.73 -0.91 9.20
C ASN A 92 -8.09 -1.13 9.89
N LYS A 93 -9.20 -1.06 9.15
CA LYS A 93 -10.54 -1.20 9.77
C LYS A 93 -10.94 -2.65 10.05
N ARG A 94 -10.41 -3.62 9.31
CA ARG A 94 -10.81 -5.02 9.42
C ARG A 94 -9.86 -5.83 10.30
N VAL A 95 -8.57 -5.87 9.99
CA VAL A 95 -7.61 -6.72 10.70
C VAL A 95 -7.35 -6.16 12.10
N LEU A 96 -6.91 -4.90 12.17
CA LEU A 96 -6.64 -4.23 13.45
C LEU A 96 -7.94 -3.98 14.23
N GLY A 97 -9.01 -3.59 13.54
CA GLY A 97 -10.32 -3.42 14.18
C GLY A 97 -10.88 -4.71 14.79
N ASN A 98 -10.65 -5.87 14.18
CA ASN A 98 -11.06 -7.15 14.80
C ASN A 98 -10.30 -7.45 16.08
N PHE A 99 -9.02 -7.10 16.15
CA PHE A 99 -8.22 -7.23 17.37
C PHE A 99 -8.77 -6.33 18.48
N VAL A 100 -8.94 -5.03 18.21
CA VAL A 100 -9.49 -4.07 19.20
C VAL A 100 -10.86 -4.49 19.70
N ARG A 101 -11.77 -4.90 18.81
CA ARG A 101 -13.11 -5.40 19.20
C ARG A 101 -13.03 -6.63 20.10
N LYS A 102 -12.09 -7.55 19.84
CA LYS A 102 -11.90 -8.73 20.67
C LYS A 102 -11.38 -8.37 22.06
N VAL A 103 -10.42 -7.45 22.15
CA VAL A 103 -9.92 -6.94 23.44
C VAL A 103 -11.05 -6.29 24.22
N LEU A 104 -11.88 -5.45 23.58
CA LEU A 104 -13.07 -4.84 24.19
C LEU A 104 -14.09 -5.89 24.66
N SER A 105 -14.39 -6.90 23.83
CA SER A 105 -15.32 -7.97 24.19
C SER A 105 -14.82 -8.88 25.31
N ALA A 106 -13.50 -8.93 25.51
CA ALA A 106 -12.86 -9.70 26.56
C ALA A 106 -12.72 -8.90 27.87
N GLU A 107 -13.23 -7.66 27.91
CA GLU A 107 -13.18 -6.70 29.02
C GLU A 107 -11.76 -6.47 29.58
N ALA A 108 -10.75 -6.59 28.72
CA ALA A 108 -9.36 -6.30 29.05
C ALA A 108 -9.15 -4.77 29.07
N LEU A 109 -9.57 -4.14 30.16
CA LEU A 109 -9.60 -2.67 30.33
C LEU A 109 -8.54 -2.11 31.27
N SER A 110 -7.79 -2.99 31.93
CA SER A 110 -6.76 -2.66 32.92
C SER A 110 -5.52 -3.53 32.72
N PRO A 111 -4.35 -3.14 33.28
CA PRO A 111 -3.16 -3.98 33.25
C PRO A 111 -3.39 -5.37 33.85
N GLU A 112 -4.26 -5.47 34.86
CA GLU A 112 -4.57 -6.73 35.55
C GLU A 112 -5.48 -7.66 34.74
N SER A 113 -6.33 -7.09 33.88
CA SER A 113 -7.23 -7.81 32.98
C SER A 113 -6.64 -8.02 31.58
N ALA A 114 -5.37 -7.64 31.37
CA ALA A 114 -4.69 -7.73 30.09
C ALA A 114 -4.56 -9.19 29.63
N LYS A 115 -4.71 -9.41 28.32
CA LYS A 115 -4.72 -10.76 27.72
C LYS A 115 -3.68 -10.92 26.63
N THR A 116 -3.17 -12.13 26.47
CA THR A 116 -2.23 -12.45 25.40
C THR A 116 -2.93 -12.58 24.04
N LEU A 117 -2.17 -12.55 22.94
CA LEU A 117 -2.74 -12.81 21.61
C LEU A 117 -3.35 -14.22 21.51
N GLU A 118 -2.82 -15.20 22.24
CA GLU A 118 -3.33 -16.57 22.25
C GLU A 118 -4.72 -16.64 22.90
N GLU A 119 -4.89 -16.02 24.06
CA GLU A 119 -6.18 -15.95 24.75
C GLU A 119 -7.26 -15.21 23.93
N LEU A 120 -6.85 -14.24 23.13
CA LEU A 120 -7.72 -13.53 22.20
C LEU A 120 -7.99 -14.32 20.90
N GLY A 121 -7.35 -15.48 20.71
CA GLY A 121 -7.53 -16.37 19.56
C GLY A 121 -6.84 -15.86 18.28
N PHE A 122 -5.70 -15.18 18.41
CA PHE A 122 -4.89 -14.64 17.31
C PHE A 122 -3.48 -15.22 17.21
N ASN A 123 -3.19 -16.30 17.95
CA ASN A 123 -1.92 -17.04 17.99
C ASN A 123 -1.14 -17.15 16.66
N LYS A 124 -1.82 -17.46 15.53
CA LYS A 124 -1.17 -17.65 14.22
C LYS A 124 -1.32 -16.47 13.25
N ASN A 125 -2.02 -15.40 13.63
CA ASN A 125 -2.34 -14.32 12.70
C ASN A 125 -1.16 -13.34 12.56
N TYR A 126 -0.31 -13.59 11.56
CA TYR A 126 0.90 -12.80 11.28
C TYR A 126 0.63 -11.29 11.19
N LEU A 127 -0.50 -10.89 10.59
CA LEU A 127 -0.85 -9.49 10.40
C LEU A 127 -1.11 -8.76 11.72
N ILE A 128 -1.73 -9.45 12.68
CA ILE A 128 -1.99 -8.88 14.00
C ILE A 128 -0.70 -8.87 14.81
N ARG A 129 0.12 -9.92 14.72
CA ARG A 129 1.46 -9.98 15.36
C ARG A 129 2.35 -8.83 14.90
N HIS A 130 2.35 -8.52 13.61
CA HIS A 130 3.04 -7.33 13.10
C HIS A 130 2.34 -6.04 13.53
N GLY A 131 1.00 -6.05 13.55
CA GLY A 131 0.17 -4.91 13.93
C GLY A 131 0.35 -4.47 15.37
N VAL A 132 0.62 -5.36 16.33
CA VAL A 132 0.85 -5.01 17.74
C VAL A 132 2.28 -4.53 18.04
N ARG A 133 3.19 -4.60 17.05
CA ARG A 133 4.53 -4.03 17.20
C ARG A 133 4.47 -2.52 17.35
N ARG A 134 5.53 -1.96 17.95
CA ARG A 134 5.66 -0.53 18.16
C ARG A 134 5.68 0.23 16.83
N GLY A 135 5.11 1.44 16.84
CA GLY A 135 5.04 2.32 15.66
C GLY A 135 3.79 2.16 14.79
N THR A 136 2.91 1.23 15.10
CA THR A 136 1.63 1.07 14.39
C THR A 136 0.52 1.89 15.04
N ASN A 137 -0.50 2.24 14.25
CA ASN A 137 -1.66 3.02 14.71
C ASN A 137 -2.51 2.32 15.79
N ILE A 138 -2.36 1.00 15.99
CA ILE A 138 -3.11 0.27 17.00
C ILE A 138 -2.60 0.58 18.42
N ARG A 139 -1.30 0.86 18.56
CA ARG A 139 -0.64 1.13 19.85
C ARG A 139 -1.04 2.47 20.46
N THR A 140 -1.65 3.35 19.69
CA THR A 140 -2.29 4.56 20.22
C THR A 140 -3.48 4.22 21.14
N VAL A 141 -4.17 3.11 20.85
CA VAL A 141 -5.39 2.68 21.56
C VAL A 141 -5.12 1.53 22.51
N VAL A 142 -4.33 0.54 22.07
CA VAL A 142 -4.00 -0.66 22.86
C VAL A 142 -2.66 -0.49 23.54
N LYS A 143 -2.62 -0.76 24.85
CA LYS A 143 -1.41 -0.77 25.66
C LYS A 143 -0.93 -2.18 25.91
N CYS A 144 0.39 -2.30 26.10
CA CYS A 144 1.06 -3.51 26.51
C CYS A 144 1.50 -3.32 27.97
N ARG A 145 1.15 -4.25 28.85
CA ARG A 145 1.46 -4.15 30.27
C ARG A 145 2.96 -4.13 30.52
N GLU A 146 3.69 -5.09 29.94
CA GLU A 146 5.13 -5.26 30.12
C GLU A 146 5.92 -4.07 29.61
N GLU A 147 5.45 -3.45 28.51
CA GLU A 147 6.05 -2.21 28.00
C GLU A 147 5.87 -1.04 28.98
N GLU A 148 4.72 -0.93 29.65
CA GLU A 148 4.49 0.13 30.65
C GLU A 148 5.35 -0.06 31.89
N GLU A 149 5.45 -1.29 32.40
CA GLU A 149 6.34 -1.65 33.50
C GLU A 149 7.81 -1.37 33.15
N TYR A 150 8.24 -1.75 31.95
CA TYR A 150 9.58 -1.43 31.44
C TYR A 150 9.81 0.07 31.35
N ASN A 151 8.87 0.82 30.76
CA ASN A 151 8.98 2.27 30.61
C ASN A 151 9.02 3.00 31.96
N ALA A 152 8.28 2.53 32.97
CA ALA A 152 8.36 3.04 34.33
C ALA A 152 9.76 2.82 34.92
N SER A 153 10.30 1.60 34.82
CA SER A 153 11.66 1.29 35.31
C SER A 153 12.75 2.08 34.57
N LEU A 154 12.56 2.35 33.28
CA LEU A 154 13.50 3.11 32.47
C LEU A 154 13.49 4.59 32.85
N ARG A 155 12.31 5.14 33.19
CA ARG A 155 12.17 6.52 33.68
C ARG A 155 12.85 6.70 35.04
N GLU A 156 12.71 5.73 35.94
CA GLU A 156 13.42 5.77 37.23
C GLU A 156 14.94 5.76 37.04
N LYS A 157 15.45 4.84 36.20
CA LYS A 157 16.87 4.79 35.83
C LYS A 157 17.35 6.09 35.17
N MET A 158 16.50 6.71 34.35
CA MET A 158 16.80 8.00 33.72
C MET A 158 16.94 9.11 34.76
N LEU A 159 15.99 9.23 35.71
CA LEU A 159 16.05 10.25 36.76
C LEU A 159 17.31 10.08 37.61
N GLU A 160 17.63 8.86 38.02
CA GLU A 160 18.86 8.56 38.76
C GLU A 160 20.12 8.91 37.96
N TYR A 161 20.12 8.60 36.65
CA TYR A 161 21.24 8.93 35.77
C TYR A 161 21.39 10.44 35.55
N GLU A 162 20.28 11.18 35.43
CA GLU A 162 20.30 12.63 35.30
C GLU A 162 20.82 13.31 36.56
N GLU A 163 20.50 12.80 37.75
CA GLU A 163 21.08 13.27 39.00
C GLU A 163 22.59 13.04 39.03
N LYS A 164 23.05 11.84 38.64
CA LYS A 164 24.48 11.53 38.51
C LYS A 164 25.18 12.45 37.51
N ARG A 165 24.54 12.75 36.37
CA ARG A 165 25.08 13.66 35.34
C ARG A 165 25.10 15.12 35.77
N LYS A 166 24.16 15.56 36.62
CA LYS A 166 24.20 16.90 37.22
C LYS A 166 25.41 17.05 38.14
N ALA A 167 25.76 15.98 38.88
CA ALA A 167 26.96 15.93 39.71
C ALA A 167 28.25 15.81 38.87
N ASP A 168 28.25 14.95 37.85
CA ASP A 168 29.36 14.73 36.94
C ASP A 168 28.98 15.06 35.49
N ARG A 169 29.33 16.28 35.07
CA ARG A 169 29.03 16.79 33.72
C ARG A 169 29.82 16.10 32.60
N SER A 170 30.81 15.26 32.93
CA SER A 170 31.56 14.48 31.92
C SER A 170 30.75 13.30 31.39
N LEU A 171 29.71 12.88 32.10
CA LEU A 171 28.87 11.77 31.70
C LEU A 171 28.05 12.11 30.43
N PRO A 172 27.96 11.15 29.47
CA PRO A 172 27.15 11.33 28.27
C PRO A 172 25.66 11.45 28.64
N PRO A 173 24.80 11.90 27.71
CA PRO A 173 23.35 11.85 27.93
C PRO A 173 22.83 10.41 27.98
N PHE A 174 21.76 10.18 28.74
CA PHE A 174 21.11 8.89 28.85
C PHE A 174 20.60 8.42 27.47
N LYS A 175 20.84 7.15 27.13
CA LYS A 175 20.37 6.55 25.88
C LYS A 175 19.06 5.81 26.09
N TRP A 176 18.02 6.25 25.40
CA TRP A 176 16.74 5.55 25.36
C TRP A 176 16.87 4.22 24.63
N VAL A 177 16.43 3.15 25.29
CA VAL A 177 16.30 1.83 24.68
C VAL A 177 14.82 1.50 24.65
N ASP A 178 14.33 1.21 23.45
CA ASP A 178 12.93 0.91 23.24
C ASP A 178 12.62 -0.54 23.62
N TYR A 179 11.48 -0.75 24.28
CA TYR A 179 10.99 -2.10 24.56
C TYR A 179 10.61 -2.82 23.27
N ALA A 180 11.17 -4.02 23.06
CA ALA A 180 10.84 -4.89 21.96
C ALA A 180 9.65 -5.79 22.36
N VAL A 181 8.47 -5.46 21.83
CA VAL A 181 7.22 -6.19 22.08
C VAL A 181 7.35 -7.64 21.61
N ASP A 182 7.08 -8.59 22.49
CA ASP A 182 6.95 -10.00 22.17
C ASP A 182 5.46 -10.35 22.03
N ALA A 183 4.99 -10.49 20.80
CA ALA A 183 3.58 -10.71 20.50
C ALA A 183 3.02 -12.02 21.11
N ASP A 184 3.86 -12.97 21.51
CA ASP A 184 3.38 -14.25 22.06
C ASP A 184 3.27 -14.21 23.59
N ARG A 185 4.06 -13.37 24.25
CA ARG A 185 4.17 -13.33 25.72
C ARG A 185 3.53 -12.10 26.33
N ASP A 186 3.48 -11.00 25.59
CA ASP A 186 3.02 -9.71 26.10
C ASP A 186 1.49 -9.67 26.22
N HIS A 187 1.01 -8.97 27.25
CA HIS A 187 -0.40 -8.84 27.55
C HIS A 187 -0.92 -7.48 27.10
N PHE A 188 -2.03 -7.50 26.37
CA PHE A 188 -2.63 -6.33 25.75
C PHE A 188 -3.96 -5.97 26.39
N TYR A 189 -4.18 -4.68 26.62
CA TYR A 189 -5.43 -4.12 27.14
C TYR A 189 -5.73 -2.75 26.53
N ILE A 190 -6.96 -2.29 26.67
CA ILE A 190 -7.38 -0.93 26.27
C ILE A 190 -7.69 -0.16 27.54
N PRO A 191 -6.93 0.88 27.89
CA PRO A 191 -7.20 1.67 29.08
C PRO A 191 -8.65 2.17 29.11
N GLU A 192 -9.27 2.18 30.29
CA GLU A 192 -10.67 2.53 30.46
C GLU A 192 -10.97 3.95 29.92
N GLU A 193 -10.05 4.90 30.05
CA GLU A 193 -10.21 6.24 29.50
C GLU A 193 -10.27 6.27 27.96
N LYS A 194 -9.74 5.24 27.29
CA LYS A 194 -9.74 5.09 25.83
C LYS A 194 -10.86 4.18 25.32
N LYS A 195 -11.61 3.51 26.20
CA LYS A 195 -12.67 2.58 25.83
C LYS A 195 -13.68 3.20 24.87
N TYR A 196 -14.24 4.35 25.23
CA TYR A 196 -15.25 5.04 24.39
C TYR A 196 -14.68 5.43 23.01
N SER A 197 -13.45 5.95 22.96
CA SER A 197 -12.79 6.31 21.71
C SER A 197 -12.51 5.08 20.83
N ALA A 198 -12.10 3.97 21.45
CA ALA A 198 -11.87 2.69 20.78
C ALA A 198 -13.16 2.12 20.22
N GLU A 199 -14.24 2.15 21.00
CA GLU A 199 -15.58 1.74 20.59
C GLU A 199 -16.02 2.56 19.38
N MET A 200 -16.11 3.90 19.48
CA MET A 200 -16.54 4.72 18.34
C MET A 200 -15.68 4.52 17.07
N ARG A 201 -14.36 4.40 17.22
CA ARG A 201 -13.44 4.28 16.08
C ARG A 201 -13.55 2.94 15.39
N PHE A 202 -13.86 1.86 16.14
CA PHE A 202 -13.84 0.50 15.63
C PHE A 202 -15.19 -0.22 15.67
N GLU A 203 -16.27 0.40 16.13
CA GLU A 203 -17.62 -0.19 16.21
C GLU A 203 -18.07 -0.72 14.84
N LYS A 204 -17.96 0.10 13.79
CA LYS A 204 -18.35 -0.32 12.43
C LYS A 204 -17.32 -1.29 11.86
N ARG A 205 -17.74 -2.54 11.60
CA ARG A 205 -17.01 -3.46 10.72
C ARG A 205 -16.74 -2.71 9.41
N GLY A 206 -15.46 -2.48 9.10
CA GLY A 206 -15.06 -1.85 7.86
C GLY A 206 -15.51 -2.65 6.64
N SER A 207 -15.14 -2.16 5.46
CA SER A 207 -15.48 -2.79 4.18
C SER A 207 -15.12 -4.29 4.16
N SER A 208 -15.98 -5.08 3.52
CA SER A 208 -15.72 -6.53 3.42
C SER A 208 -14.57 -6.81 2.44
N TRP A 209 -13.87 -7.94 2.56
CA TRP A 209 -12.90 -8.37 1.54
C TRP A 209 -13.56 -8.47 0.16
N GLY A 210 -14.82 -8.89 0.11
CA GLY A 210 -15.61 -8.90 -1.12
C GLY A 210 -15.86 -7.50 -1.68
N ALA A 211 -16.12 -6.50 -0.83
CA ALA A 211 -16.28 -5.11 -1.26
C ALA A 211 -14.95 -4.51 -1.77
N LEU A 212 -13.80 -4.87 -1.18
CA LEU A 212 -12.49 -4.51 -1.74
C LEU A 212 -12.33 -5.08 -3.15
N VAL A 213 -12.55 -6.40 -3.32
CA VAL A 213 -12.44 -7.05 -4.63
C VAL A 213 -13.38 -6.42 -5.64
N PHE A 214 -14.61 -6.13 -5.25
CA PHE A 214 -15.59 -5.46 -6.10
C PHE A 214 -15.13 -4.05 -6.52
N VAL A 215 -14.66 -3.23 -5.58
CA VAL A 215 -14.12 -1.89 -5.88
C VAL A 215 -12.90 -1.98 -6.80
N THR A 216 -12.01 -2.93 -6.58
CA THR A 216 -10.85 -3.16 -7.44
C THR A 216 -11.27 -3.56 -8.84
N ILE A 217 -12.22 -4.50 -9.00
CA ILE A 217 -12.75 -4.91 -10.31
C ILE A 217 -13.40 -3.72 -11.01
N ILE A 218 -14.29 -2.97 -10.34
CA ILE A 218 -14.92 -1.78 -10.92
C ILE A 218 -13.87 -0.75 -11.33
N SER A 219 -12.84 -0.54 -10.52
CA SER A 219 -11.78 0.41 -10.84
C SER A 219 -11.00 -0.01 -12.08
N ILE A 220 -10.72 -1.31 -12.23
CA ILE A 220 -10.07 -1.86 -13.43
C ILE A 220 -10.98 -1.71 -14.66
N VAL A 221 -12.28 -2.01 -14.53
CA VAL A 221 -13.24 -1.87 -15.64
C VAL A 221 -13.39 -0.40 -16.05
N LEU A 222 -13.56 0.51 -15.10
CA LEU A 222 -13.64 1.94 -15.35
C LEU A 222 -12.37 2.45 -16.04
N PHE A 223 -11.22 1.97 -15.57
CA PHE A 223 -9.94 2.29 -16.19
C PHE A 223 -9.91 1.81 -17.64
N ALA A 224 -10.24 0.54 -17.90
CA ALA A 224 -10.30 -0.01 -19.25
C ALA A 224 -11.24 0.80 -20.17
N VAL A 225 -12.42 1.21 -19.68
CA VAL A 225 -13.34 2.08 -20.42
C VAL A 225 -12.70 3.44 -20.73
N LEU A 226 -12.03 4.07 -19.76
CA LEU A 226 -11.29 5.31 -20.01
C LEU A 226 -10.20 5.11 -21.07
N PHE A 227 -9.53 3.95 -21.11
CA PHE A 227 -8.54 3.66 -22.15
C PHE A 227 -9.14 3.56 -23.55
N PHE A 228 -10.30 2.92 -23.70
CA PHE A 228 -10.98 2.88 -25.00
C PHE A 228 -11.54 4.24 -25.39
N ALA A 229 -12.02 5.02 -24.43
CA ALA A 229 -12.62 6.32 -24.68
C ALA A 229 -11.58 7.43 -24.99
N ILE A 230 -10.40 7.42 -24.36
CA ILE A 230 -9.36 8.46 -24.58
C ILE A 230 -9.00 8.68 -26.06
N PRO A 231 -8.65 7.65 -26.87
CA PRO A 231 -8.30 7.88 -28.27
C PRO A 231 -9.48 8.42 -29.08
N GLU A 232 -10.72 8.00 -28.79
CA GLU A 232 -11.91 8.53 -29.46
C GLU A 232 -12.20 9.98 -29.06
N ILE A 233 -12.10 10.31 -27.78
CA ILE A 233 -12.27 11.68 -27.27
C ILE A 233 -11.20 12.58 -27.89
N LEU A 234 -9.94 12.14 -27.95
CA LEU A 234 -8.87 12.92 -28.55
C LEU A 234 -9.08 13.14 -30.05
N LYS A 235 -9.58 12.14 -30.79
CA LYS A 235 -9.97 12.32 -32.20
C LYS A 235 -11.12 13.31 -32.38
N LEU A 236 -12.13 13.27 -31.51
CA LEU A 236 -13.23 14.23 -31.55
C LEU A 236 -12.76 15.65 -31.26
N VAL A 237 -11.87 15.81 -30.28
CA VAL A 237 -11.23 17.10 -29.97
C VAL A 237 -10.37 17.56 -31.14
N ASP A 238 -9.62 16.66 -31.78
CA ASP A 238 -8.79 16.95 -32.96
C ASP A 238 -9.62 17.51 -34.12
N GLY A 239 -10.76 16.86 -34.41
CA GLY A 239 -11.70 17.31 -35.45
C GLY A 239 -12.41 18.62 -35.11
N PHE A 240 -12.73 18.85 -33.83
CA PHE A 240 -13.30 20.12 -33.37
C PHE A 240 -12.30 21.28 -33.48
N VAL A 241 -11.05 21.05 -33.08
CA VAL A 241 -9.97 22.04 -33.21
C VAL A 241 -9.72 22.37 -34.68
N GLY A 242 -9.68 21.36 -35.56
CA GLY A 242 -9.55 21.57 -37.01
C GLY A 242 -10.75 22.25 -37.68
N MET A 243 -11.91 22.31 -37.01
CA MET A 243 -13.09 23.04 -37.49
C MET A 243 -13.09 24.51 -37.06
N ILE A 244 -12.44 24.83 -35.94
CA ILE A 244 -12.37 26.19 -35.37
C ILE A 244 -11.12 26.95 -35.82
N GLY A 245 -10.00 26.25 -36.05
CA GLY A 245 -8.76 26.82 -36.57
C GLY A 245 -8.75 26.90 -38.09
#